data_AF-A0A8F9RN97-F1
#
_entry.id   AF-A0A8F9RN97-F1
#
_cell.length_a   1.000
_cell.length_b   1.000
_cell.length_c   1.000
_cell.angle_alpha   90.00
_cell.angle_beta   90.00
_cell.angle_gamma   90.00
#
_symmetry.space_group_name_H-M   'P 1'
#
loop_
_entity.id
_entity.type
_entity.pdbx_description
1 polymer ?
#
loop_
_entity_poly.entity_id
_entity_poly.type
_entity_poly.pdbx_seq_one_letter_code
_entity_poly.pdbx_strand_id
1 'polypeptide(L)'
;MKKKLLYLTILLSLISCTTNYYTVLLSEDTPIYGSSNNESIVTTIPKDTQFFISTKANKKNYKRIKWDNYLGWAYNPSYTTYSSYTSSTTYNSTKSTSSFTPRSSSGGSVQVKGYTRKDGTYVRPHTRSAPRRK
;
A
#
# COMPACT_ATOMS: atom_id res chain seq x y z
N MET A 1 -15.85 2.27 -44.92
CA MET A 1 -14.99 1.94 -43.76
C MET A 1 -15.04 2.98 -42.63
N LYS A 2 -15.21 4.28 -42.92
CA LYS A 2 -15.26 5.36 -41.91
C LYS A 2 -16.35 5.19 -40.84
N LYS A 3 -17.55 4.69 -41.18
CA LYS A 3 -18.63 4.43 -40.20
C LYS A 3 -18.27 3.35 -39.17
N LYS A 4 -17.63 2.25 -39.59
CA LYS A 4 -17.17 1.18 -38.66
C LYS A 4 -16.06 1.66 -37.73
N LEU A 5 -15.16 2.52 -38.24
CA LEU A 5 -14.12 3.16 -37.42
C LEU A 5 -14.73 4.10 -36.37
N LEU A 6 -15.79 4.84 -36.73
CA LEU A 6 -16.49 5.75 -35.82
C LEU A 6 -17.23 4.98 -34.70
N TYR A 7 -17.85 3.84 -35.02
CA TYR A 7 -18.43 2.95 -33.99
C TYR A 7 -17.36 2.36 -33.06
N LEU A 8 -16.19 1.99 -33.58
CA LEU A 8 -15.09 1.50 -32.75
C LEU A 8 -14.55 2.59 -31.81
N THR A 9 -14.44 3.85 -32.27
CA THR A 9 -14.01 4.97 -31.42
C THR A 9 -15.00 5.30 -30.31
N ILE A 10 -16.31 5.20 -30.58
CA ILE A 10 -17.36 5.38 -29.57
C ILE A 10 -17.34 4.25 -28.55
N LEU A 11 -17.10 3.00 -28.99
CA LEU A 11 -17.02 1.86 -28.09
C LEU A 11 -15.80 1.94 -27.16
N LEU A 12 -14.64 2.39 -27.65
CA LEU A 12 -13.43 2.54 -26.84
C LEU A 12 -13.54 3.67 -25.81
N SER A 13 -14.26 4.76 -26.10
CA SER A 13 -14.40 5.87 -25.15
C SER A 13 -15.24 5.49 -23.92
N LEU A 14 -16.22 4.60 -24.08
CA LEU A 14 -17.07 4.12 -22.97
C LEU A 14 -16.31 3.27 -21.95
N ILE A 15 -15.24 2.58 -22.37
CA ILE A 15 -14.44 1.71 -21.50
C ILE A 15 -13.49 2.53 -20.59
N SER A 16 -13.15 3.75 -21.00
CA SER A 16 -12.15 4.60 -20.32
C SER A 16 -12.62 5.21 -18.99
N CYS A 17 -13.93 5.20 -18.69
CA CYS A 17 -14.49 5.80 -17.48
C CYS A 17 -14.56 4.85 -16.26
N THR A 18 -14.00 3.66 -16.33
CA THR A 18 -14.05 2.70 -15.21
C THR A 18 -13.08 3.09 -14.09
N THR A 19 -13.52 2.95 -12.83
CA THR A 19 -12.62 3.08 -11.67
C THR A 19 -12.36 1.67 -11.18
N ASN A 20 -11.12 1.20 -11.35
CA ASN A 20 -10.74 -0.13 -10.90
C ASN A 20 -10.53 -0.11 -9.39
N TYR A 21 -11.04 -1.15 -8.73
CA TYR A 21 -10.89 -1.37 -7.30
C TYR A 21 -10.20 -2.69 -7.06
N TYR A 22 -9.43 -2.77 -5.98
CA TYR A 22 -8.83 -4.03 -5.50
C TYR A 22 -9.04 -4.20 -4.01
N THR A 23 -9.00 -5.44 -3.55
CA THR A 23 -9.21 -5.81 -2.15
C THR A 23 -7.92 -5.65 -1.36
N VAL A 24 -8.05 -5.06 -0.17
CA VAL A 24 -6.96 -4.85 0.79
C VAL A 24 -7.47 -5.04 2.20
N LEU A 25 -6.55 -5.29 3.14
CA LEU A 25 -6.85 -5.44 4.56
C LEU A 25 -6.38 -4.18 5.30
N LEU A 26 -7.28 -3.57 6.08
CA LEU A 26 -6.95 -2.40 6.90
C LEU A 26 -6.01 -2.73 8.04
N SER A 27 -5.01 -1.86 8.25
CA SER A 27 -4.04 -1.97 9.35
C SER A 27 -4.46 -1.18 10.60
N GLU A 28 -5.41 -0.26 10.47
CA GLU A 28 -5.87 0.66 11.52
C GLU A 28 -7.34 1.05 11.30
N ASP A 29 -8.00 1.57 12.34
CA ASP A 29 -9.36 2.11 12.22
C ASP A 29 -9.33 3.35 11.32
N THR A 30 -10.14 3.36 10.26
CA THR A 30 -10.08 4.42 9.24
C THR A 30 -11.44 5.09 9.05
N PRO A 31 -11.54 6.42 9.23
CA PRO A 31 -12.75 7.16 8.95
C PRO A 31 -13.00 7.28 7.43
N ILE A 32 -14.25 7.15 7.04
CA ILE A 32 -14.75 7.41 5.69
C ILE A 32 -15.37 8.81 5.65
N TYR A 33 -14.94 9.62 4.69
CA TYR A 33 -15.48 10.94 4.40
C TYR A 33 -16.37 10.91 3.16
N GLY A 34 -17.46 11.68 3.17
CA GLY A 34 -18.38 11.78 2.02
C GLY A 34 -17.76 12.50 0.80
N SER A 35 -16.74 13.33 1.01
CA SER A 35 -16.06 14.11 -0.02
C SER A 35 -14.58 14.28 0.30
N SER A 36 -13.73 14.48 -0.71
CA SER A 36 -12.29 14.74 -0.53
C SER A 36 -11.98 16.08 0.13
N ASN A 37 -12.98 16.94 0.30
CA ASN A 37 -12.84 18.29 0.88
C ASN A 37 -13.68 18.48 2.15
N ASN A 38 -14.51 17.51 2.55
CA ASN A 38 -15.41 17.65 3.70
C ASN A 38 -14.90 16.81 4.88
N GLU A 39 -14.83 17.42 6.06
CA GLU A 39 -14.40 16.80 7.32
C GLU A 39 -15.50 15.93 7.97
N SER A 40 -16.68 15.83 7.35
CA SER A 40 -17.80 15.04 7.87
C SER A 40 -17.54 13.54 7.69
N ILE A 41 -17.24 12.87 8.79
CA ILE A 41 -17.10 11.42 8.86
C ILE A 41 -18.48 10.78 8.68
N VAL A 42 -18.60 9.88 7.70
CA VAL A 42 -19.80 9.08 7.42
C VAL A 42 -19.84 7.87 8.35
N THR A 43 -18.71 7.17 8.48
CA THR A 43 -18.53 6.01 9.34
C THR A 43 -17.04 5.74 9.55
N THR A 44 -16.69 4.89 10.51
CA THR A 44 -15.32 4.42 10.75
C THR A 44 -15.26 2.93 10.50
N ILE A 45 -14.36 2.53 9.60
CA ILE A 45 -14.11 1.12 9.33
C ILE A 45 -13.13 0.60 10.39
N PRO A 46 -13.44 -0.49 11.10
CA PRO A 46 -12.51 -1.05 12.06
C PRO A 46 -11.31 -1.69 11.36
N LYS A 47 -10.19 -1.75 12.09
CA LYS A 47 -8.98 -2.48 11.72
C LYS A 47 -9.28 -3.94 11.36
N ASP A 48 -8.41 -4.55 10.54
CA ASP A 48 -8.45 -5.96 10.15
C ASP A 48 -9.72 -6.32 9.34
N THR A 49 -10.34 -5.30 8.74
CA THR A 49 -11.44 -5.47 7.79
C THR A 49 -10.96 -5.42 6.35
N GLN A 50 -11.63 -6.20 5.51
CA GLN A 50 -11.40 -6.18 4.06
C GLN A 50 -12.24 -5.09 3.42
N PHE A 51 -11.61 -4.29 2.55
CA PHE A 51 -12.30 -3.25 1.80
C PHE A 51 -11.72 -3.11 0.39
N PHE A 52 -12.46 -2.40 -0.44
CA PHE A 52 -12.07 -2.12 -1.82
C PHE A 52 -11.46 -0.72 -1.91
N ILE A 53 -10.26 -0.63 -2.47
CA ILE A 53 -9.57 0.64 -2.68
C ILE A 53 -9.35 0.90 -4.17
N SER A 54 -9.56 2.15 -4.58
CA SER A 54 -9.39 2.58 -5.98
C SER A 54 -7.91 2.56 -6.38
N THR A 55 -7.63 2.15 -7.63
CA THR A 55 -6.29 2.24 -8.23
C THR A 55 -5.92 3.64 -8.70
N LYS A 56 -6.90 4.54 -8.85
CA LYS A 56 -6.65 5.93 -9.27
C LYS A 56 -5.76 6.65 -8.25
N ALA A 57 -4.83 7.46 -8.77
CA ALA A 57 -3.91 8.24 -7.97
C ALA A 57 -4.64 9.18 -6.98
N ASN A 58 -3.99 9.42 -5.85
CA ASN A 58 -4.54 10.23 -4.77
C ASN A 58 -4.71 11.67 -5.21
N LYS A 59 -5.92 12.22 -5.01
CA LYS A 59 -6.11 13.66 -5.02
C LYS A 59 -5.93 14.12 -3.57
N LYS A 60 -4.88 14.89 -3.27
CA LYS A 60 -4.63 15.48 -1.94
C LYS A 60 -4.59 14.45 -0.78
N ASN A 61 -3.87 13.34 -0.96
CA ASN A 61 -3.77 12.23 0.03
C ASN A 61 -5.07 11.45 0.30
N TYR A 62 -6.17 11.78 -0.37
CA TYR A 62 -7.41 11.00 -0.26
C TYR A 62 -7.46 9.88 -1.29
N LYS A 63 -7.92 8.71 -0.84
CA LYS A 63 -8.22 7.54 -1.68
C LYS A 63 -9.71 7.26 -1.68
N ARG A 64 -10.27 6.95 -2.85
CA ARG A 64 -11.63 6.41 -2.94
C ARG A 64 -11.65 4.99 -2.41
N ILE A 65 -12.61 4.73 -1.54
CA ILE A 65 -12.80 3.45 -0.88
C ILE A 65 -14.26 3.01 -0.97
N LYS A 66 -14.49 1.70 -0.98
CA LYS A 66 -15.81 1.09 -0.90
C LYS A 66 -15.75 -0.02 0.15
N TRP A 67 -16.67 0.04 1.09
CA TRP A 67 -16.81 -0.95 2.17
C TRP A 67 -18.30 -1.15 2.44
N ASP A 68 -18.77 -2.38 2.24
CA ASP A 68 -20.19 -2.72 2.31
C ASP A 68 -21.06 -1.75 1.46
N ASN A 69 -22.01 -1.05 2.09
CA ASN A 69 -22.87 -0.04 1.47
C ASN A 69 -22.27 1.38 1.47
N TYR A 70 -21.09 1.55 2.06
CA TYR A 70 -20.41 2.83 2.16
C TYR A 70 -19.45 3.04 0.99
N LEU A 71 -19.55 4.20 0.35
CA LEU A 71 -18.62 4.68 -0.65
C LEU A 71 -18.17 6.08 -0.27
N GLY A 72 -16.86 6.31 -0.24
CA GLY A 72 -16.34 7.59 0.17
C GLY A 72 -14.84 7.72 -0.02
N TRP A 73 -14.25 8.59 0.78
CA TRP A 73 -12.82 8.91 0.76
C TRP A 73 -12.19 8.57 2.09
N ALA A 74 -10.99 8.02 2.08
CA ALA A 74 -10.15 7.87 3.27
C ALA A 74 -8.89 8.72 3.10
N TYR A 75 -8.51 9.43 4.17
CA TYR A 75 -7.28 10.20 4.20
C TYR A 75 -6.10 9.28 4.53
N ASN A 76 -5.19 9.10 3.58
CA ASN A 76 -3.98 8.28 3.71
C ASN A 76 -4.19 6.94 4.46
N PRO A 77 -5.12 6.08 4.04
CA PRO A 77 -5.43 4.86 4.77
C PRO A 77 -4.21 3.92 4.80
N SER A 78 -3.91 3.37 5.98
CA SER A 78 -2.92 2.31 6.14
C SER A 78 -3.55 0.93 5.89
N TYR A 79 -3.01 0.19 4.93
CA TYR A 79 -3.52 -1.13 4.56
C TYR A 79 -2.42 -2.04 4.03
N THR A 80 -2.68 -3.34 4.04
CA THR A 80 -1.82 -4.37 3.45
C THR A 80 -2.50 -4.97 2.22
N THR A 81 -1.72 -5.26 1.19
CA THR A 81 -2.22 -5.97 0.01
C THR A 81 -2.21 -7.47 0.26
N TYR A 82 -3.09 -8.19 -0.43
CA TYR A 82 -3.19 -9.65 -0.30
C TYR A 82 -1.85 -10.37 -0.52
N SER A 83 -1.01 -9.90 -1.46
CA SER A 83 0.35 -10.44 -1.68
C SER A 83 1.27 -10.34 -0.47
N SER A 84 1.06 -9.32 0.37
CA SER A 84 1.84 -9.08 1.58
C SER A 84 1.35 -9.94 2.75
N TYR A 85 0.07 -10.35 2.74
CA TYR A 85 -0.49 -11.26 3.74
C TYR A 85 -0.02 -12.71 3.54
N THR A 86 0.16 -13.16 2.30
CA THR A 86 0.55 -14.55 1.99
C THR A 86 2.06 -14.81 2.00
N SER A 87 2.88 -13.91 2.52
CA SER A 87 4.34 -14.05 2.50
C SER A 87 4.90 -14.61 3.81
N SER A 88 4.70 -15.91 4.05
CA SER A 88 5.77 -16.79 4.58
C SER A 88 5.46 -18.28 4.41
N THR A 89 5.52 -18.77 3.17
CA THR A 89 6.13 -20.10 2.92
C THR A 89 7.29 -19.90 1.97
N THR A 90 8.47 -20.03 2.55
CA THR A 90 9.82 -19.98 2.01
C THR A 90 9.93 -20.58 0.61
N TYR A 91 10.20 -19.75 -0.40
CA TYR A 91 10.97 -20.15 -1.57
C TYR A 91 11.91 -19.01 -1.93
N ASN A 92 13.19 -19.20 -1.59
CA ASN A 92 14.29 -18.38 -2.08
C ASN A 92 14.32 -18.49 -3.61
N SER A 93 13.71 -17.52 -4.29
CA SER A 93 13.93 -17.29 -5.71
C SER A 93 14.56 -15.91 -5.86
N THR A 94 15.86 -15.92 -6.08
CA THR A 94 16.65 -14.76 -6.50
C THR A 94 16.12 -14.26 -7.83
N LYS A 95 15.25 -13.24 -7.81
CA LYS A 95 14.94 -12.43 -8.98
C LYS A 95 15.78 -11.16 -8.92
N SER A 96 16.81 -11.15 -9.75
CA SER A 96 17.60 -9.97 -10.11
C SER A 96 16.66 -8.93 -10.71
N THR A 97 16.64 -7.71 -10.17
CA THR A 97 16.02 -6.55 -10.82
C THR A 97 16.99 -5.40 -10.72
N SER A 98 17.28 -4.84 -11.88
CA SER A 98 18.31 -3.83 -12.16
C SER A 98 18.10 -2.54 -11.39
N SER A 99 19.22 -2.05 -10.90
CA SER A 99 19.54 -0.83 -10.15
C SER A 99 18.87 0.48 -10.61
N PHE A 100 18.38 1.23 -9.63
CA PHE A 100 18.36 2.70 -9.64
C PHE A 100 19.16 3.19 -8.43
N THR A 101 20.31 3.84 -8.67
CA THR A 101 21.19 4.37 -7.62
C THR A 101 20.96 5.87 -7.43
N PRO A 102 20.31 6.32 -6.33
CA PRO A 102 20.50 7.67 -5.85
C PRO A 102 21.79 7.71 -5.02
N ARG A 103 22.75 8.53 -5.45
CA ARG A 103 24.00 8.77 -4.73
C ARG A 103 23.70 9.64 -3.52
N SER A 104 23.71 9.06 -2.32
CA SER A 104 23.62 9.78 -1.05
C SER A 104 24.34 9.00 0.06
N SER A 105 24.88 9.74 1.01
CA SER A 105 25.98 9.40 1.94
C SER A 105 25.81 8.18 2.85
N SER A 106 26.88 7.38 2.90
CA SER A 106 27.47 6.65 4.06
C SER A 106 26.56 6.14 5.21
N GLY A 107 26.32 4.83 5.19
CA GLY A 107 25.92 4.02 6.35
C GLY A 107 24.64 3.23 6.11
N GLY A 108 24.74 1.98 5.65
CA GLY A 108 23.58 1.10 5.46
C GLY A 108 22.92 0.67 6.77
N SER A 109 22.00 -0.30 6.73
CA SER A 109 21.43 -0.94 7.92
C SER A 109 22.09 -2.30 8.18
N VAL A 110 22.26 -2.66 9.46
CA VAL A 110 22.82 -3.94 9.92
C VAL A 110 21.76 -4.71 10.70
N GLN A 111 21.53 -5.96 10.28
CA GLN A 111 20.66 -6.88 11.01
C GLN A 111 21.43 -7.57 12.12
N VAL A 112 20.98 -7.41 13.36
CA VAL A 112 21.58 -8.01 14.56
C VAL A 112 20.74 -9.19 15.01
N LYS A 113 21.36 -10.37 15.13
CA LYS A 113 20.72 -11.56 15.68
C LYS A 113 20.53 -11.40 17.19
N GLY A 114 19.50 -12.03 17.75
CA GLY A 114 19.33 -12.07 19.20
C GLY A 114 20.45 -12.88 19.87
N TYR A 115 20.84 -12.48 21.07
CA TYR A 115 21.87 -13.15 21.85
C TYR A 115 21.68 -12.91 23.35
N THR A 116 22.26 -13.78 24.17
CA THR A 116 22.25 -13.63 25.63
C THR A 116 23.55 -12.96 26.08
N ARG A 117 23.46 -11.92 26.91
CA ARG A 117 24.63 -11.26 27.50
C ARG A 117 25.24 -12.13 28.61
N LYS A 118 26.47 -11.83 29.01
CA LYS A 118 27.19 -12.53 30.10
C LYS A 118 26.49 -12.43 31.47
N ASP A 119 25.62 -11.45 31.66
CA ASP A 119 24.79 -11.26 32.86
C ASP A 119 23.47 -12.05 32.82
N GLY A 120 23.22 -12.83 31.76
CA GLY A 120 22.00 -13.60 31.56
C GLY A 120 20.87 -12.85 30.85
N THR A 121 21.01 -11.56 30.58
CA THR A 121 19.95 -10.77 29.91
C THR A 121 19.86 -11.12 28.42
N TYR A 122 18.69 -11.55 27.96
CA TYR A 122 18.43 -11.80 26.55
C TYR A 122 18.22 -10.50 25.75
N VAL A 123 18.86 -10.42 24.58
CA VAL A 123 18.72 -9.32 23.63
C VAL A 123 17.97 -9.81 22.41
N ARG A 124 16.81 -9.21 22.14
CA ARG A 124 16.02 -9.52 20.94
C ARG A 124 16.71 -9.08 19.64
N PRO A 125 16.56 -9.84 18.55
CA PRO A 125 17.04 -9.42 17.24
C PRO A 125 16.42 -8.09 16.83
N HIS A 126 17.21 -7.22 16.20
CA HIS A 126 16.76 -5.91 15.74
C HIS A 126 17.64 -5.40 14.59
N THR A 127 17.13 -4.43 13.84
CA THR A 127 17.89 -3.71 12.81
C THR A 127 18.48 -2.45 13.43
N ARG A 128 19.73 -2.12 13.11
CA ARG A 128 20.39 -0.86 13.52
C ARG A 128 21.13 -0.21 12.37
N SER A 129 21.47 1.07 12.49
CA SER A 129 22.30 1.76 11.49
C SER A 129 23.74 1.23 11.48
N ALA A 130 24.35 1.16 10.30
CA ALA A 130 25.72 0.73 10.11
C ALA A 130 26.69 1.78 10.70
N PRO A 131 27.82 1.33 11.28
CA PRO A 131 28.87 2.23 11.70
C PRO A 131 29.36 3.10 10.54
N ARG A 132 29.55 4.40 10.79
CA ARG A 132 30.17 5.32 9.82
C ARG A 132 31.69 5.16 9.88
N ARG A 133 32.36 5.06 8.71
CA ARG A 133 33.83 5.16 8.64
C ARG A 133 34.24 6.59 9.02
N LYS A 134 35.22 6.70 9.92
CA LYS A 134 35.95 7.94 10.19
C LYS A 134 37.04 8.13 9.15
#